data_AF-A0A658BNW2-F1
#
_entry.id   AF-A0A658BNW2-F1
#
_cell.length_a   1.000
_cell.length_b   1.000
_cell.length_c   1.000
_cell.angle_alpha   90.00
_cell.angle_beta   90.00
_cell.angle_gamma   90.00
#
_symmetry.space_group_name_H-M   'P 1'
#
loop_
_entity.id
_entity.type
_entity.pdbx_description
1 polymer ?
#
loop_
_entity_poly.entity_id
_entity_poly.type
_entity_poly.pdbx_seq_one_letter_code
_entity_poly.pdbx_strand_id
1 'polypeptide(L)' 'MSGNTLGTLFCVTSFGESHGPAIGCVVDGCPPGLTLSAEDIQLDL' A
#
# COMPACT_ATOMS: atom_id res chain seq x y z
N MET A 1 -3.85 16.87 10.37
CA MET A 1 -3.09 15.60 10.40
C MET A 1 -3.41 14.87 9.10
N SER A 2 -2.39 14.44 8.35
CA SER A 2 -2.53 14.01 6.95
C SER A 2 -3.58 12.91 6.79
N GLY A 3 -4.55 13.11 5.90
CA GLY A 3 -5.51 12.09 5.48
C GLY A 3 -4.85 11.08 4.54
N ASN A 4 -3.82 10.39 5.01
CA ASN A 4 -3.02 9.43 4.24
C ASN A 4 -3.46 7.97 4.44
N THR A 5 -4.54 7.75 5.20
CA THR A 5 -5.14 6.44 5.41
C THR A 5 -6.54 6.40 4.79
N LEU A 6 -6.80 5.40 3.96
CA LEU A 6 -8.08 5.13 3.31
C LEU A 6 -8.59 3.76 3.74
N GLY A 7 -9.88 3.66 4.09
CA GLY A 7 -10.54 2.39 4.42
C GLY A 7 -10.79 2.17 5.92
N THR A 8 -11.51 1.09 6.24
CA THR A 8 -11.87 0.72 7.63
C THR A 8 -11.54 -0.74 7.96
N LEU A 9 -11.88 -1.67 7.06
CA LEU A 9 -11.59 -3.11 7.21
C LEU A 9 -10.42 -3.54 6.33
N PHE A 10 -10.38 -3.04 5.09
CA PHE A 10 -9.23 -3.12 4.20
C PHE A 10 -8.67 -1.70 4.09
N CYS A 11 -7.51 -1.48 4.69
CA CYS A 11 -6.96 -0.15 4.93
C CYS A 11 -5.65 0.03 4.18
N VAL A 12 -5.46 1.20 3.57
CA VAL A 12 -4.21 1.57 2.91
C VAL A 12 -3.69 2.85 3.56
N THR A 13 -2.47 2.80 4.08
CA THR A 13 -1.78 3.96 4.65
C THR A 13 -0.52 4.25 3.84
N SER A 14 -0.46 5.40 3.17
CA SER A 14 0.69 5.80 2.36
C SER A 14 1.71 6.64 3.12
N PHE A 15 2.97 6.57 2.68
CA PHE A 15 4.08 7.33 3.22
C PHE A 15 5.16 7.62 2.16
N GLY A 16 6.05 8.55 2.49
CA GLY A 16 7.16 8.96 1.65
C GLY A 16 6.87 10.20 0.81
N GLU A 17 7.92 10.77 0.25
CA GLU A 17 7.90 12.00 -0.55
C GLU A 17 8.53 11.72 -1.91
N SER A 18 8.12 12.47 -2.95
CA SER A 18 8.61 12.25 -4.32
C SER A 18 10.13 12.43 -4.49
N HIS A 19 10.76 13.23 -3.64
CA HIS A 19 12.21 13.47 -3.60
C HIS A 19 12.87 12.83 -2.38
N GLY A 20 12.12 12.02 -1.62
CA GLY A 20 12.64 11.28 -0.48
C GLY A 20 13.40 10.02 -0.92
N PRO A 21 13.99 9.29 0.03
CA PRO A 21 14.74 8.07 -0.25
C PRO A 21 13.84 6.93 -0.76
N ALA A 22 12.53 6.96 -0.45
CA ALA A 22 11.55 5.97 -0.90
C ALA A 22 10.11 6.51 -0.76
N ILE A 23 9.19 5.90 -1.52
CA ILE A 23 7.74 6.00 -1.36
C ILE A 23 7.15 4.62 -1.09
N GLY A 24 6.01 4.54 -0.42
CA GLY A 24 5.36 3.26 -0.17
C GLY A 24 4.02 3.37 0.53
N CYS A 25 3.46 2.20 0.86
CA CYS A 25 2.26 2.09 1.67
C CYS A 25 2.26 0.80 2.50
N VAL A 26 1.43 0.78 3.53
CA VAL A 26 1.02 -0.44 4.25
C VAL A 26 -0.42 -0.75 3.86
N VAL A 27 -0.69 -2.01 3.54
CA VAL A 27 -2.04 -2.51 3.23
C VAL A 27 -2.43 -3.53 4.30
N ASP A 28 -3.45 -3.19 5.08
CA ASP A 28 -3.97 -4.00 6.19
C ASP A 28 -5.34 -4.60 5.85
N GLY A 29 -5.64 -5.76 6.45
CA GLY A 29 -6.93 -6.44 6.29
C GLY A 29 -7.04 -7.32 5.04
N CYS A 30 -5.93 -7.61 4.36
CA CYS A 30 -5.91 -8.58 3.27
C CYS A 30 -6.22 -9.99 3.82
N PRO A 31 -7.21 -10.71 3.27
CA PRO A 31 -7.50 -12.07 3.69
C PRO A 31 -6.32 -13.01 3.38
N PRO A 32 -6.07 -14.02 4.24
CA PRO A 32 -5.01 -14.99 4.00
C PRO A 32 -5.33 -15.89 2.79
N GLY A 33 -4.29 -16.47 2.18
CA GLY A 33 -4.42 -17.39 1.06
C GLY A 33 -4.37 -16.74 -0.32
N LEU A 34 -4.27 -15.41 -0.39
CA LEU A 34 -3.92 -14.72 -1.63
C LEU A 34 -2.43 -14.97 -1.96
N THR A 35 -2.15 -15.57 -3.11
CA THR A 35 -0.80 -15.59 -3.68
C THR A 35 -0.47 -14.20 -4.19
N LEU A 36 0.60 -13.59 -3.68
CA LEU A 36 1.02 -12.24 -4.07
C LEU A 36 2.54 -12.21 -4.27
N SER A 37 2.95 -11.63 -5.38
CA SER A 37 4.34 -11.39 -5.78
C SER A 37 4.53 -9.92 -6.17
N ALA A 38 5.78 -9.50 -6.36
CA ALA A 38 6.07 -8.12 -6.76
C ALA A 38 5.63 -7.86 -8.22
N GLU A 39 5.71 -8.89 -9.06
CA GLU A 39 5.33 -8.89 -10.46
C GLU A 39 3.83 -8.60 -10.63
N ASP A 40 2.99 -9.11 -9.72
CA ASP A 40 1.54 -8.84 -9.71
C ASP A 40 1.25 -7.34 -9.54
N ILE A 41 2.08 -6.62 -8.76
CA ILE A 41 1.93 -5.18 -8.52
C ILE A 41 2.51 -4.36 -9.67
N GLN A 42 3.65 -4.80 -10.25
CA GLN A 42 4.33 -4.07 -11.33
C GLN A 42 3.51 -3.97 -12.63
N LEU A 43 2.54 -4.86 -12.85
CA LEU A 43 1.69 -4.82 -14.04
C LEU A 43 0.82 -3.55 -14.14
N ASP A 44 0.42 -2.99 -12.99
CA ASP A 44 -0.51 -1.85 -12.92
C ASP A 44 0.19 -0.51 -12.57
N LEU A 45 1.52 -0.52 -12.38
CA LEU A 45 2.33 0.68 -12.08
C LEU A 45 2.72 1.46 -13.35
#